data_AF-A0A2G6ERI7-F1
#
_entry.id   AF-A0A2G6ERI7-F1
#
_cell.length_a   1.000
_cell.length_b   1.000
_cell.length_c   1.000
_cell.angle_alpha   90.00
_cell.angle_beta   90.00
_cell.angle_gamma   90.00
#
_symmetry.space_group_name_H-M   'P 1'
#
loop_
_entity.id
_entity.type
_entity.pdbx_description
1 polymer ?
#
loop_
_entity_poly.entity_id
_entity_poly.type
_entity_poly.pdbx_seq_one_letter_code
_entity_poly.pdbx_strand_id
1 'polypeptide(L)'
;MAQLVKDKIIAGISEIRDESDKDGIRVVIELASGEVPEVILNNLYRQTQLQVTFGVNMVALLDGRPQLLSLKEIIAAFLKHRREVVTRRTIFELRKAKARTHTLEGLAVALNNIDEVIQMIKESPEPSIAKERLIAKAWRAGQVSDMLARAGAENSRPDGLEDKYGLHGNEYFLSPVQAQAILDMRLHRLTGLEQEKIVAEYKELIAIIEDLLDILTNPDRLIQVIREELEAIRDEFADKRRTEIIEKHLNLTLEDLIVQEELVVTWSHEGYVKSQPLSVYEAQRRGGRGKSATKTKDEDFVERLFVANSHDTLLSFTNKGKVFWIKVYDLPQAGRNAKGKPVINLLQLESDEKVEAVLPIKEYTDDQFVFFATKKGTVKKTPLSAFSNQRANGIIAVNLRDGDELLDVAMTDGNSDVMLFSDT
;
A
#
# COMPACT_ATOMS: atom_id res chain seq x y z
N MET A 1 -8.69 0.75 -24.02
CA MET A 1 -9.08 2.17 -24.07
C MET A 1 -9.77 2.53 -25.38
N ALA A 2 -9.10 2.41 -26.54
CA ALA A 2 -9.70 2.75 -27.85
C ALA A 2 -11.06 2.10 -28.13
N GLN A 3 -11.25 0.83 -27.75
CA GLN A 3 -12.55 0.14 -27.88
C GLN A 3 -13.66 0.80 -27.03
N LEU A 4 -13.36 1.23 -25.81
CA LEU A 4 -14.33 1.88 -24.92
C LEU A 4 -14.79 3.25 -25.46
N VAL A 5 -13.89 3.97 -26.15
CA VAL A 5 -14.22 5.22 -26.85
C VAL A 5 -15.09 4.93 -28.08
N LYS A 6 -14.73 3.91 -28.87
CA LYS A 6 -15.50 3.48 -30.05
C LYS A 6 -16.92 3.05 -29.70
N ASP A 7 -17.08 2.35 -28.58
CA ASP A 7 -18.37 1.87 -28.07
C ASP A 7 -19.14 2.95 -27.29
N LYS A 8 -18.62 4.18 -27.24
CA LYS A 8 -19.18 5.34 -26.52
C LYS A 8 -19.44 5.09 -25.02
N ILE A 9 -18.69 4.18 -24.42
CA ILE A 9 -18.73 3.91 -22.97
C ILE A 9 -18.00 5.03 -22.22
N ILE A 10 -16.89 5.52 -22.79
CA ILE A 10 -16.17 6.71 -22.33
C ILE A 10 -16.30 7.78 -23.42
N ALA A 11 -17.02 8.86 -23.12
CA ALA A 11 -17.17 10.02 -24.00
C ALA A 11 -16.09 11.07 -23.71
N GLY A 12 -15.99 12.10 -24.56
CA GLY A 12 -15.12 13.25 -24.34
C GLY A 12 -13.64 13.08 -24.75
N ILE A 13 -13.26 11.94 -25.33
CA ILE A 13 -11.91 11.70 -25.87
C ILE A 13 -11.93 11.84 -27.39
N SER A 14 -11.07 12.71 -27.94
CA SER A 14 -10.94 12.94 -29.38
C SER A 14 -9.92 12.00 -30.03
N GLU A 15 -8.74 11.86 -29.44
CA GLU A 15 -7.63 11.06 -29.97
C GLU A 15 -6.81 10.43 -28.85
N ILE A 16 -6.18 9.29 -29.13
CA ILE A 16 -5.21 8.63 -28.25
C ILE A 16 -3.95 8.36 -29.08
N ARG A 17 -2.79 8.85 -28.61
CA ARG A 17 -1.48 8.67 -29.27
C ARG A 17 -0.46 8.10 -28.30
N ASP A 18 0.43 7.27 -28.84
CA ASP A 18 1.61 6.74 -28.14
C ASP A 18 2.85 7.50 -28.62
N GLU A 19 3.50 8.21 -27.70
CA GLU A 19 4.73 8.99 -27.92
C GLU A 19 5.90 8.38 -27.13
N SER A 20 5.83 7.08 -26.81
CA SER A 20 6.88 6.38 -26.07
C SER A 20 8.17 6.26 -26.89
N ASP A 21 9.31 6.44 -26.21
CA ASP A 21 10.64 6.36 -26.81
C ASP A 21 11.64 5.63 -25.88
N LYS A 22 12.94 5.87 -26.07
CA LYS A 22 13.99 5.25 -25.25
C LYS A 22 14.09 5.86 -23.85
N ASP A 23 13.57 7.06 -23.66
CA ASP A 23 13.63 7.80 -22.41
C ASP A 23 12.43 7.47 -21.49
N GLY A 24 11.32 6.96 -22.07
CA GLY A 24 10.25 6.36 -21.27
C GLY A 24 8.94 6.12 -22.02
N ILE A 25 7.95 5.66 -21.26
CA ILE A 25 6.58 5.49 -21.74
C ILE A 25 5.86 6.83 -21.65
N ARG A 26 5.25 7.27 -22.76
CA ARG A 26 4.47 8.51 -22.83
C ARG A 26 3.21 8.29 -23.67
N VAL A 27 2.06 8.34 -23.02
CA VAL A 27 0.75 8.20 -23.67
C VAL A 27 0.02 9.54 -23.60
N VAL A 28 -0.47 10.01 -24.76
CA VAL A 28 -1.20 11.28 -24.89
C VAL A 28 -2.66 11.00 -25.20
N ILE A 29 -3.56 11.57 -24.40
CA ILE A 29 -5.01 11.48 -24.59
C ILE A 29 -5.52 12.90 -24.83
N GLU A 30 -6.05 13.15 -26.01
CA GLU A 30 -6.67 14.43 -26.35
C GLU A 30 -8.16 14.41 -26.01
N LEU A 31 -8.64 15.52 -25.44
CA LEU A 31 -10.02 15.69 -25.03
C LEU A 31 -10.78 16.56 -26.03
N ALA A 32 -12.08 16.30 -26.16
CA ALA A 32 -12.98 17.16 -26.90
C ALA A 32 -13.13 18.53 -26.19
N SER A 33 -13.48 19.57 -26.96
CA SER A 33 -13.65 20.92 -26.42
C SER A 33 -14.80 20.98 -25.40
N GLY A 34 -14.54 21.57 -24.23
CA GLY A 34 -15.52 21.75 -23.16
C GLY A 34 -15.55 20.63 -22.12
N GLU A 35 -14.74 19.58 -22.27
CA GLU A 35 -14.64 18.49 -21.31
C GLU A 35 -13.74 18.85 -20.12
N VAL A 36 -14.08 18.33 -18.93
CA VAL A 36 -13.29 18.52 -17.72
C VAL A 36 -12.31 17.35 -17.54
N PRO A 37 -10.98 17.57 -17.58
CA PRO A 37 -10.00 16.49 -17.56
C PRO A 37 -10.11 15.54 -16.37
N GLU A 38 -10.40 16.05 -15.19
CA GLU A 38 -10.50 15.27 -13.95
C GLU A 38 -11.63 14.25 -13.98
N VAL A 39 -12.76 14.59 -14.62
CA VAL A 39 -13.92 13.69 -14.80
C VAL A 39 -13.57 12.55 -15.74
N ILE A 40 -12.92 12.87 -16.86
CA ILE A 40 -12.48 11.86 -17.83
C ILE A 40 -11.44 10.94 -17.19
N LEU A 41 -10.51 11.49 -16.41
CA LEU A 41 -9.50 10.73 -15.70
C LEU A 41 -10.11 9.75 -14.68
N ASN A 42 -11.10 10.19 -13.89
CA ASN A 42 -11.80 9.30 -12.95
C ASN A 42 -12.58 8.19 -13.68
N ASN A 43 -13.25 8.51 -14.80
CA ASN A 43 -13.90 7.50 -15.62
C ASN A 43 -12.90 6.49 -16.20
N LEU A 44 -11.73 6.96 -16.64
CA LEU A 44 -10.64 6.10 -17.10
C LEU A 44 -10.16 5.18 -15.97
N TYR A 45 -9.93 5.69 -14.77
CA TYR A 45 -9.54 4.84 -13.63
C TYR A 45 -10.59 3.76 -13.32
N ARG A 46 -11.88 4.11 -13.34
CA ARG A 46 -12.98 3.19 -13.02
C ARG A 46 -13.19 2.09 -14.06
N GLN A 47 -12.92 2.37 -15.33
CA GLN A 47 -13.30 1.49 -16.45
C GLN A 47 -12.11 0.88 -17.20
N THR A 48 -10.87 1.23 -16.83
CA THR A 48 -9.66 0.73 -17.49
C THR A 48 -8.68 0.11 -16.48
N GLN A 49 -7.65 -0.56 -17.01
CA GLN A 49 -6.59 -1.16 -16.20
C GLN A 49 -5.56 -0.14 -15.66
N LEU A 50 -5.80 1.17 -15.82
CA LEU A 50 -4.99 2.20 -15.18
C LEU A 50 -5.10 2.15 -13.66
N GLN A 51 -6.22 1.65 -13.13
CA GLN A 51 -6.39 1.32 -11.72
C GLN A 51 -6.79 -0.14 -11.58
N VAL A 52 -6.06 -0.90 -10.77
CA VAL A 52 -6.34 -2.31 -10.50
C VAL A 52 -6.28 -2.59 -9.01
N THR A 53 -7.11 -3.52 -8.56
CA THR A 53 -7.02 -4.07 -7.20
C THR A 53 -6.00 -5.21 -7.20
N PHE A 54 -5.05 -5.16 -6.27
CA PHE A 54 -4.10 -6.24 -6.04
C PHE A 54 -4.43 -6.96 -4.73
N GLY A 55 -4.81 -8.23 -4.82
CA GLY A 55 -5.11 -9.07 -3.66
C GLY A 55 -3.85 -9.54 -2.96
N VAL A 56 -3.46 -8.87 -1.86
CA VAL A 56 -2.30 -9.26 -1.07
C VAL A 56 -2.66 -10.46 -0.18
N ASN A 57 -1.92 -11.56 -0.32
CA ASN A 57 -2.05 -12.74 0.54
C ASN A 57 -0.68 -13.29 0.95
N MET A 58 -0.29 -13.11 2.21
CA MET A 58 1.03 -13.50 2.74
C MET A 58 1.02 -14.94 3.29
N VAL A 59 0.82 -15.92 2.42
CA VAL A 59 0.89 -17.35 2.78
C VAL A 59 2.23 -17.94 2.35
N ALA A 60 2.93 -18.58 3.30
CA ALA A 60 4.21 -19.24 3.05
C ALA A 60 4.35 -20.51 3.89
N LEU A 61 5.38 -21.30 3.61
CA LEU A 61 5.71 -22.48 4.41
C LEU A 61 6.56 -22.07 5.61
N LEU A 62 6.11 -22.42 6.81
CA LEU A 62 6.89 -22.36 8.04
C LEU A 62 6.95 -23.77 8.64
N ASP A 63 8.16 -24.30 8.78
CA ASP A 63 8.44 -25.67 9.22
C ASP A 63 7.66 -26.74 8.41
N GLY A 64 7.63 -26.55 7.09
CA GLY A 64 6.98 -27.46 6.14
C GLY A 64 5.46 -27.37 6.09
N ARG A 65 4.84 -26.41 6.78
CA ARG A 65 3.38 -26.23 6.81
C ARG A 65 2.96 -24.87 6.23
N PRO A 66 1.92 -24.81 5.38
CA PRO A 66 1.40 -23.54 4.87
C PRO A 66 0.72 -22.76 5.99
N GLN A 67 1.16 -21.52 6.19
CA GLN A 67 0.65 -20.62 7.22
C GLN A 67 0.48 -19.22 6.64
N LEU A 68 -0.55 -18.50 7.11
CA LEU A 68 -0.67 -17.06 6.89
C LEU A 68 0.26 -16.36 7.87
N LEU A 69 1.17 -15.52 7.37
CA LEU A 69 2.20 -14.88 8.18
C LEU A 69 2.09 -13.36 8.12
N SER A 70 2.24 -12.72 9.27
CA SER A 70 2.46 -11.28 9.38
C SER A 70 3.92 -10.91 9.06
N LEU A 71 4.16 -9.64 8.76
CA LEU A 71 5.52 -9.13 8.53
C LEU A 71 6.46 -9.41 9.72
N LYS A 72 5.96 -9.30 10.95
CA LYS A 72 6.74 -9.58 12.17
C LYS A 72 7.17 -11.05 12.23
N GLU A 73 6.29 -11.98 11.88
CA GLU A 73 6.60 -13.42 11.87
C GLU A 73 7.62 -13.76 10.79
N ILE A 74 7.50 -13.15 9.60
CA ILE A 74 8.48 -13.32 8.52
C ILE A 74 9.87 -12.83 8.95
N ILE A 75 9.96 -11.64 9.53
CA ILE A 75 11.23 -11.09 10.03
C ILE A 75 11.80 -11.97 11.16
N ALA A 76 10.97 -12.44 12.08
CA ALA A 76 11.41 -13.31 13.17
C ALA A 76 11.95 -14.65 12.64
N ALA A 77 11.29 -15.24 11.63
CA ALA A 77 11.75 -16.46 10.97
C ALA A 77 13.08 -16.24 10.24
N PHE A 78 13.22 -15.14 9.49
CA PHE A 78 14.47 -14.75 8.83
C PHE A 78 15.63 -14.59 9.85
N LEU A 79 15.39 -13.87 10.95
CA LEU A 79 16.42 -13.68 11.99
C LEU A 79 16.77 -14.97 12.72
N LYS A 80 15.81 -15.88 12.93
CA LYS A 80 16.08 -17.23 13.46
C LYS A 80 17.00 -18.00 12.51
N HIS A 81 16.66 -18.02 11.21
CA HIS A 81 17.49 -18.67 10.20
C HIS A 81 18.89 -18.06 10.12
N ARG A 82 19.01 -16.72 10.14
CA ARG A 82 20.32 -16.04 10.10
C ARG A 82 21.19 -16.41 11.29
N ARG A 83 20.63 -16.45 12.50
CA ARG A 83 21.35 -16.90 13.70
C ARG A 83 21.87 -18.32 13.55
N GLU A 84 21.05 -19.24 13.04
CA GLU A 84 21.49 -20.63 12.80
C GLU A 84 22.63 -20.70 11.78
N VAL A 85 22.48 -20.01 10.63
CA VAL A 85 23.49 -20.00 9.56
C VAL A 85 24.81 -19.43 10.05
N VAL A 86 24.78 -18.29 10.75
CA VAL A 86 25.98 -17.67 11.32
C VAL A 86 26.63 -18.59 12.34
N THR A 87 25.86 -19.17 13.26
CA THR A 87 26.38 -20.12 14.26
C THR A 87 27.06 -21.33 13.58
N ARG A 88 26.41 -21.94 12.59
CA ARG A 88 26.96 -23.09 11.86
C ARG A 88 28.23 -22.74 11.09
N ARG A 89 28.26 -21.57 10.45
CA ARG A 89 29.45 -21.03 9.77
C ARG A 89 30.60 -20.82 10.77
N THR A 90 30.33 -20.18 11.90
CA THR A 90 31.34 -19.91 12.94
C THR A 90 31.90 -21.21 13.53
N ILE A 91 31.06 -22.22 13.81
CA ILE A 91 31.52 -23.55 14.26
C ILE A 91 32.40 -24.22 13.20
N PHE A 92 32.03 -24.13 11.93
CA PHE A 92 32.80 -24.71 10.84
C PHE A 92 34.19 -24.06 10.72
N GLU A 93 34.25 -22.71 10.71
CA GLU A 93 35.51 -21.98 10.66
C GLU A 93 36.36 -22.22 11.92
N LEU A 94 35.74 -22.32 13.09
CA LEU A 94 36.44 -22.63 14.35
C LEU A 94 37.10 -24.00 14.29
N ARG A 95 36.39 -25.04 13.83
CA ARG A 95 36.97 -26.39 13.67
C ARG A 95 38.14 -26.40 12.69
N LYS A 96 38.00 -25.68 11.57
CA LYS A 96 39.05 -25.54 10.56
C LYS A 96 40.28 -24.82 11.12
N ALA A 97 40.07 -23.73 11.86
CA ALA A 97 41.13 -22.98 12.51
C ALA A 97 41.84 -23.85 13.55
N LYS A 98 41.12 -24.52 14.47
CA LYS A 98 41.69 -25.45 15.46
C LYS A 98 42.54 -26.55 14.82
N ALA A 99 42.06 -27.20 13.76
CA ALA A 99 42.81 -28.25 13.06
C ALA A 99 44.12 -27.72 12.44
N ARG A 100 44.09 -26.51 11.87
CA ARG A 100 45.26 -25.86 11.31
C ARG A 100 46.26 -25.45 12.40
N THR A 101 45.78 -24.82 13.46
CA THR A 101 46.55 -24.42 14.65
C THR A 101 47.25 -25.63 15.27
N HIS A 102 46.54 -26.75 15.46
CA HIS A 102 47.11 -28.00 15.97
C HIS A 102 48.27 -28.53 15.11
N THR A 103 48.16 -28.43 13.79
CA THR A 103 49.24 -28.83 12.88
C THR A 103 50.45 -27.90 13.02
N LEU A 104 50.23 -26.58 13.03
CA LEU A 104 51.28 -25.57 13.18
C LEU A 104 52.01 -25.69 14.52
N GLU A 105 51.27 -26.00 15.58
CA GLU A 105 51.80 -26.25 16.92
C GLU A 105 52.82 -27.39 16.92
N GLY A 106 52.49 -28.53 16.30
CA GLY A 106 53.42 -29.65 16.17
C GLY A 106 54.64 -29.32 15.30
N LEU A 107 54.46 -28.56 14.22
CA LEU A 107 55.57 -28.10 13.38
C LEU A 107 56.49 -27.14 14.15
N ALA A 108 55.94 -26.21 14.94
CA ALA A 108 56.72 -25.29 15.75
C ALA A 108 57.52 -26.01 16.84
N VAL A 109 56.92 -27.01 17.50
CA VAL A 109 57.64 -27.88 18.46
C VAL A 109 58.76 -28.65 17.75
N ALA A 110 58.50 -29.22 16.57
CA ALA A 110 59.53 -29.94 15.81
C ALA A 110 60.70 -29.03 15.38
N LEU A 111 60.42 -27.80 14.94
CA LEU A 111 61.44 -26.83 14.55
C LEU A 111 62.31 -26.39 15.74
N ASN A 112 61.72 -26.25 16.93
CA ASN A 112 62.46 -25.95 18.15
C ASN A 112 63.37 -27.09 18.63
N ASN A 113 63.11 -28.33 18.18
CA ASN A 113 63.86 -29.52 18.53
C ASN A 113 64.47 -30.20 17.28
N ILE A 114 64.84 -29.42 16.26
CA ILE A 114 65.08 -29.94 14.91
C ILE A 114 66.20 -30.97 14.82
N ASP A 115 67.30 -30.78 15.55
CA ASP A 115 68.43 -31.72 15.52
C ASP A 115 68.02 -33.10 16.07
N GLU A 116 67.25 -33.13 17.15
CA GLU A 116 66.73 -34.36 17.76
C GLU A 116 65.70 -35.05 16.85
N VAL A 117 64.85 -34.26 16.17
CA VAL A 117 63.88 -34.77 15.19
C VAL A 117 64.60 -35.40 13.99
N ILE A 118 65.60 -34.71 13.42
CA ILE A 118 66.38 -35.22 12.27
C ILE A 118 67.14 -36.49 12.67
N GLN A 119 67.76 -36.51 13.84
CA GLN A 119 68.47 -37.70 14.33
C GLN A 119 67.52 -38.90 14.45
N MET A 120 66.35 -38.71 15.07
CA MET A 120 65.34 -39.75 15.22
C MET A 120 64.86 -40.28 13.86
N ILE A 121 64.63 -39.40 12.88
CA ILE A 121 64.22 -39.80 11.54
C ILE A 121 65.33 -40.59 10.85
N LYS A 122 66.60 -40.16 10.95
CA LYS A 122 67.75 -40.85 10.33
C LYS A 122 68.04 -42.22 10.95
N GLU A 123 67.77 -42.41 12.24
CA GLU A 123 67.94 -43.67 12.97
C GLU A 123 66.74 -44.63 12.80
N SER A 124 65.68 -44.20 12.10
CA SER A 124 64.48 -45.00 11.87
C SER A 124 64.54 -45.67 10.49
N PRO A 125 64.39 -47.01 10.40
CA PRO A 125 64.45 -47.71 9.12
C PRO A 125 63.32 -47.36 8.14
N GLU A 126 62.15 -47.01 8.67
CA GLU A 126 60.93 -46.74 7.89
C GLU A 126 60.17 -45.51 8.43
N PRO A 127 59.39 -44.79 7.59
CA PRO A 127 58.59 -43.65 8.02
C PRO A 127 57.53 -43.98 9.08
N SER A 128 56.97 -45.18 9.05
CA SER A 128 56.02 -45.70 10.06
C SER A 128 56.67 -45.74 11.45
N ILE A 129 57.88 -46.29 11.54
CA ILE A 129 58.67 -46.38 12.78
C ILE A 129 59.08 -44.99 13.26
N ALA A 130 59.50 -44.10 12.35
CA ALA A 130 59.82 -42.72 12.70
C ALA A 130 58.61 -42.00 13.30
N LYS A 131 57.42 -42.20 12.72
CA LYS A 131 56.16 -41.63 13.22
C LYS A 131 55.82 -42.13 14.62
N GLU A 132 55.91 -43.43 14.87
CA GLU A 132 55.66 -44.02 16.19
C GLU A 132 56.64 -43.47 17.25
N ARG A 133 57.92 -43.33 16.91
CA ARG A 133 58.94 -42.76 17.80
C ARG A 133 58.71 -41.27 18.09
N LEU A 134 58.29 -40.49 17.08
CA LEU A 134 57.95 -39.08 17.24
C LEU A 134 56.78 -38.89 18.22
N ILE A 135 55.78 -39.78 18.15
CA ILE A 135 54.59 -39.78 19.02
C ILE A 135 54.93 -40.23 20.45
N ALA A 136 55.78 -41.25 20.59
CA ALA A 136 56.10 -41.84 21.90
C ALA A 136 57.02 -40.96 22.78
N LYS A 137 57.79 -40.05 22.16
CA LYS A 137 58.74 -39.19 22.87
C LYS A 137 58.07 -37.90 23.36
N ALA A 138 58.45 -37.46 24.56
CA ALA A 138 58.16 -36.14 25.08
C ALA A 138 59.12 -35.09 24.51
N TRP A 139 58.58 -33.98 23.99
CA TRP A 139 59.35 -32.90 23.36
C TRP A 139 59.35 -31.63 24.21
N ARG A 140 60.38 -30.79 24.07
CA ARG A 140 60.41 -29.49 24.74
C ARG A 140 59.55 -28.50 23.96
N ALA A 141 58.50 -27.98 24.60
CA ALA A 141 57.55 -27.06 23.95
C ALA A 141 58.20 -25.73 23.50
N GLY A 142 59.24 -25.27 24.21
CA GLY A 142 59.98 -24.05 23.86
C GLY A 142 59.06 -22.82 23.77
N GLN A 143 59.15 -22.05 22.68
CA GLN A 143 58.33 -20.85 22.48
C GLN A 143 56.83 -21.13 22.37
N VAL A 144 56.42 -22.38 22.13
CA VAL A 144 55.01 -22.78 22.00
C VAL A 144 54.32 -22.81 23.36
N SER A 145 55.05 -23.05 24.47
CA SER A 145 54.45 -23.04 25.82
C SER A 145 53.89 -21.66 26.19
N ASP A 146 54.64 -20.61 25.90
CA ASP A 146 54.24 -19.23 26.22
C ASP A 146 53.03 -18.79 25.39
N MET A 147 52.91 -19.29 24.16
CA MET A 147 51.78 -18.99 23.28
C MET A 147 50.52 -19.75 23.71
N LEU A 148 50.65 -21.02 24.08
CA LEU A 148 49.54 -21.82 24.61
C LEU A 148 49.05 -21.32 25.99
N ALA A 149 49.96 -20.84 26.83
CA ALA A 149 49.61 -20.25 28.12
C ALA A 149 48.77 -18.97 27.97
N ARG A 150 49.00 -18.18 26.91
CA ARG A 150 48.25 -16.95 26.62
C ARG A 150 46.88 -17.22 26.01
N ALA A 151 46.80 -18.14 25.05
CA ALA A 151 45.57 -18.47 24.32
C ALA A 151 44.57 -19.33 25.13
N GLY A 152 45.07 -19.97 26.19
CA GLY A 152 44.39 -21.08 26.85
C GLY A 152 44.50 -22.34 25.99
N ALA A 153 45.34 -23.29 26.39
CA ALA A 153 45.64 -24.51 25.64
C ALA A 153 44.39 -25.33 25.24
N GLU A 154 43.31 -25.23 26.02
CA GLU A 154 42.02 -25.87 25.73
C GLU A 154 41.28 -25.26 24.53
N ASN A 155 41.47 -23.96 24.27
CA ASN A 155 40.75 -23.24 23.21
C ASN A 155 41.29 -23.58 21.81
N SER A 156 42.59 -23.86 21.67
CA SER A 156 43.21 -24.24 20.39
C SER A 156 43.11 -25.73 20.08
N ARG A 157 42.77 -26.55 21.08
CA ARG A 157 42.72 -28.02 20.97
C ARG A 157 41.58 -28.47 20.04
N PRO A 158 41.86 -29.36 19.06
CA PRO A 158 40.81 -29.96 18.22
C PRO A 158 39.82 -30.82 19.00
N ASP A 159 38.56 -30.80 18.57
CA ASP A 159 37.50 -31.61 19.16
C ASP A 159 37.82 -33.12 19.02
N GLY A 160 37.76 -33.87 20.13
CA GLY A 160 37.98 -35.33 20.13
C GLY A 160 39.44 -35.77 20.15
N LEU A 161 40.40 -34.86 20.32
CA LEU A 161 41.80 -35.22 20.53
C LEU A 161 41.99 -35.87 21.91
N GLU A 162 42.60 -37.06 21.96
CA GLU A 162 42.86 -37.78 23.22
C GLU A 162 43.78 -37.00 24.17
N ASP A 163 43.42 -36.95 25.45
CA ASP A 163 44.08 -36.15 26.49
C ASP A 163 45.58 -36.40 26.63
N LYS A 164 46.09 -37.54 26.17
CA LYS A 164 47.53 -37.88 26.19
C LYS A 164 48.40 -37.05 25.22
N TYR A 165 47.79 -36.29 24.32
CA TYR A 165 48.47 -35.45 23.33
C TYR A 165 48.42 -33.98 23.73
N GLY A 166 49.36 -33.18 23.24
CA GLY A 166 49.46 -31.75 23.53
C GLY A 166 50.44 -31.45 24.66
N LEU A 167 50.25 -30.29 25.31
CA LEU A 167 51.13 -29.80 26.36
C LEU A 167 50.76 -30.42 27.72
N HIS A 168 51.70 -31.10 28.35
CA HIS A 168 51.61 -31.61 29.72
C HIS A 168 52.77 -31.07 30.56
N GLY A 169 52.46 -30.09 31.42
CA GLY A 169 53.50 -29.39 32.18
C GLY A 169 54.42 -28.60 31.25
N ASN A 170 55.68 -29.03 31.14
CA ASN A 170 56.68 -28.41 30.26
C ASN A 170 57.04 -29.29 29.04
N GLU A 171 56.37 -30.43 28.91
CA GLU A 171 56.60 -31.42 27.87
C GLU A 171 55.44 -31.45 26.88
N TYR A 172 55.75 -31.72 25.61
CA TYR A 172 54.80 -31.75 24.52
C TYR A 172 54.73 -33.13 23.88
N PHE A 173 53.52 -33.65 23.72
CA PHE A 173 53.26 -34.97 23.17
C PHE A 173 52.57 -34.85 21.81
N LEU A 174 53.27 -35.28 20.75
CA LEU A 174 52.78 -35.14 19.38
C LEU A 174 51.65 -36.13 19.08
N SER A 175 50.60 -35.63 18.43
CA SER A 175 49.52 -36.47 17.88
C SER A 175 49.94 -37.17 16.57
N PRO A 176 49.22 -38.21 16.14
CA PRO A 176 49.49 -38.87 14.85
C PRO A 176 49.41 -37.94 13.64
N VAL A 177 48.54 -36.93 13.69
CA VAL A 177 48.38 -35.92 12.63
C VAL A 177 49.58 -34.98 12.59
N GLN A 178 50.05 -34.51 13.74
CA GLN A 178 51.24 -33.66 13.83
C GLN A 178 52.50 -34.39 13.40
N ALA A 179 52.69 -35.64 13.88
CA ALA A 179 53.84 -36.46 13.49
C ALA A 179 53.88 -36.69 11.97
N GLN A 180 52.72 -36.92 11.34
CA GLN A 180 52.64 -37.00 9.88
C GLN A 180 53.04 -35.68 9.22
N ALA A 181 52.50 -34.55 9.68
CA ALA A 181 52.84 -33.23 9.12
C ALA A 181 54.33 -32.89 9.24
N ILE A 182 54.99 -33.33 10.32
CA ILE A 182 56.44 -33.19 10.52
C ILE A 182 57.21 -34.02 9.49
N LEU A 183 56.81 -35.27 9.24
CA LEU A 183 57.44 -36.13 8.23
C LEU A 183 57.23 -35.61 6.80
N ASP A 184 56.10 -34.96 6.54
CA ASP A 184 55.78 -34.35 5.25
C ASP A 184 56.46 -32.97 5.04
N MET A 185 57.20 -32.49 6.05
CA MET A 185 57.90 -31.21 6.00
C MET A 185 59.02 -31.22 4.95
N ARG A 186 59.14 -30.14 4.18
CA ARG A 186 60.19 -29.96 3.18
C ARG A 186 61.35 -29.14 3.74
N LEU A 187 62.58 -29.45 3.34
CA LEU A 187 63.81 -28.82 3.85
C LEU A 187 63.84 -27.29 3.78
N HIS A 188 63.19 -26.66 2.79
CA HIS A 188 63.15 -25.19 2.69
C HIS A 188 62.40 -24.52 3.85
N ARG A 189 61.53 -25.26 4.57
CA ARG A 189 60.80 -24.78 5.75
C ARG A 189 61.70 -24.59 6.98
N LEU A 190 62.95 -25.05 6.91
CA LEU A 190 63.96 -24.88 7.96
C LEU A 190 64.64 -23.50 7.94
N THR A 191 64.42 -22.71 6.88
CA THR A 191 64.95 -21.35 6.82
C THR A 191 64.29 -20.48 7.90
N GLY A 192 65.05 -19.55 8.51
CA GLY A 192 64.53 -18.70 9.60
C GLY A 192 63.24 -17.94 9.21
N LEU A 193 63.17 -17.45 7.97
CA LEU A 193 61.97 -16.78 7.45
C LEU A 193 60.73 -17.68 7.43
N GLU A 194 60.88 -18.96 7.07
CA GLU A 194 59.74 -19.89 7.04
C GLU A 194 59.30 -20.30 8.45
N GLN A 195 60.25 -20.39 9.40
CA GLN A 195 59.93 -20.60 10.81
C GLN A 195 59.14 -19.42 11.38
N GLU A 196 59.58 -18.19 11.10
CA GLU A 196 58.87 -16.97 11.51
C GLU A 196 57.45 -16.91 10.93
N LYS A 197 57.26 -17.29 9.67
CA LYS A 197 55.93 -17.36 9.04
C LYS A 197 55.00 -18.37 9.73
N ILE A 198 55.51 -19.57 10.07
CA ILE A 198 54.72 -20.59 10.78
C ILE A 198 54.25 -20.05 12.13
N VAL A 199 55.15 -19.39 12.87
CA VAL A 199 54.83 -18.80 14.17
C VAL A 199 53.86 -17.62 14.03
N ALA A 200 54.01 -16.79 12.99
CA ALA A 200 53.09 -15.69 12.71
C ALA A 200 51.68 -16.21 12.37
N GLU A 201 51.57 -17.18 11.46
CA GLU A 201 50.30 -17.82 11.08
C GLU A 201 49.61 -18.43 12.31
N TYR A 202 50.38 -19.08 13.18
CA TYR A 202 49.86 -19.65 14.43
C TYR A 202 49.25 -18.59 15.35
N LYS A 203 49.93 -17.44 15.53
CA LYS A 203 49.42 -16.33 16.35
C LYS A 203 48.14 -15.72 15.76
N GLU A 204 48.09 -15.53 14.44
CA GLU A 204 46.90 -15.03 13.76
C GLU A 204 45.71 -15.96 13.95
N LEU A 205 45.92 -17.28 13.79
CA LEU A 205 44.87 -18.27 13.97
C LEU A 205 44.40 -18.38 15.42
N ILE A 206 45.27 -18.18 16.41
CA ILE A 206 44.86 -18.07 17.82
C ILE A 206 43.88 -16.90 18.00
N ALA A 207 44.22 -15.71 17.49
CA ALA A 207 43.36 -14.54 17.61
C ALA A 207 42.00 -14.77 16.90
N ILE A 208 42.01 -15.46 15.76
CA ILE A 208 40.78 -15.85 15.06
C ILE A 208 39.96 -16.84 15.90
N ILE A 209 40.59 -17.84 16.53
CA ILE A 209 39.90 -18.80 17.40
C ILE A 209 39.24 -18.09 18.58
N GLU A 210 39.94 -17.13 19.21
CA GLU A 210 39.41 -16.33 20.31
C GLU A 210 38.17 -15.51 19.88
N ASP A 211 38.23 -14.82 18.74
CA ASP A 211 37.08 -14.05 18.22
C ASP A 211 35.91 -14.98 17.84
N LEU A 212 36.18 -16.13 17.20
CA LEU A 212 35.14 -17.11 16.87
C LEU A 212 34.49 -17.71 18.12
N LEU A 213 35.26 -17.95 19.18
CA LEU A 213 34.73 -18.41 20.47
C LEU A 213 33.89 -17.34 21.16
N ASP A 214 34.31 -16.07 21.13
CA ASP A 214 33.52 -14.94 21.63
C ASP A 214 32.18 -14.85 20.90
N ILE A 215 32.17 -14.96 19.56
CA ILE A 215 30.93 -14.99 18.76
C ILE A 215 30.00 -16.14 19.17
N LEU A 216 30.52 -17.31 19.51
CA LEU A 216 29.71 -18.48 19.89
C LEU A 216 29.21 -18.43 21.34
N THR A 217 29.95 -17.77 22.23
CA THR A 217 29.65 -17.75 23.68
C THR A 217 28.89 -16.51 24.10
N ASN A 218 29.03 -15.41 23.37
CA ASN A 218 28.39 -14.14 23.66
C ASN A 218 27.23 -13.86 22.68
N PRO A 219 25.97 -13.94 23.13
CA PRO A 219 24.81 -13.68 22.28
C PRO A 219 24.79 -12.26 21.69
N ASP A 220 25.29 -11.26 22.43
CA ASP A 220 25.31 -9.87 21.98
C ASP A 220 26.32 -9.67 20.85
N ARG A 221 27.47 -10.34 20.95
CA ARG A 221 28.50 -10.36 19.88
C ARG A 221 27.93 -10.96 18.59
N LEU A 222 27.22 -12.08 18.70
CA LEU A 222 26.57 -12.69 17.54
C LEU A 222 25.55 -11.75 16.88
N ILE A 223 24.75 -11.04 17.68
CA ILE A 223 23.79 -10.05 17.17
C ILE A 223 24.51 -8.89 16.50
N GLN A 224 25.62 -8.42 17.07
CA GLN A 224 26.45 -7.37 16.49
C GLN A 224 26.96 -7.78 15.10
N VAL A 225 27.54 -8.98 14.97
CA VAL A 225 28.02 -9.49 13.67
C VAL A 225 26.89 -9.54 12.64
N ILE A 226 25.71 -10.04 13.03
CA ILE A 226 24.54 -10.07 12.14
C ILE A 226 24.14 -8.66 11.70
N ARG A 227 24.15 -7.68 12.62
CA ARG A 227 23.83 -6.29 12.31
C ARG A 227 24.81 -5.70 11.32
N GLU A 228 26.12 -5.85 11.56
CA GLU A 228 27.18 -5.33 10.69
C GLU A 228 27.06 -5.92 9.28
N GLU A 229 26.77 -7.22 9.16
CA GLU A 229 26.52 -7.86 7.86
C GLU A 229 25.26 -7.30 7.16
N LEU A 230 24.16 -7.08 7.89
CA LEU A 230 22.93 -6.51 7.32
C LEU A 230 23.10 -5.05 6.90
N GLU A 231 23.90 -4.27 7.65
CA GLU A 231 24.25 -2.90 7.29
C GLU A 231 25.12 -2.86 6.03
N ALA A 232 26.11 -3.75 5.93
CA ALA A 232 26.92 -3.89 4.71
C ALA A 232 26.06 -4.26 3.49
N ILE A 233 25.13 -5.21 3.63
CA ILE A 233 24.19 -5.57 2.56
C ILE A 233 23.30 -4.39 2.18
N ARG A 234 22.78 -3.65 3.17
CA ARG A 234 21.99 -2.44 2.90
C ARG A 234 22.82 -1.43 2.10
N ASP A 235 24.05 -1.17 2.51
CA ASP A 235 24.88 -0.14 1.90
C ASP A 235 25.37 -0.53 0.49
N GLU A 236 25.57 -1.83 0.23
CA GLU A 236 25.92 -2.36 -1.09
C GLU A 236 24.73 -2.37 -2.07
N PHE A 237 23.53 -2.70 -1.58
CA PHE A 237 22.36 -2.97 -2.43
C PHE A 237 21.22 -1.95 -2.32
N ALA A 238 21.39 -0.86 -1.57
CA ALA A 238 20.35 0.17 -1.44
C ALA A 238 20.02 0.86 -2.76
N ASP A 239 18.73 1.04 -3.03
CA ASP A 239 18.22 1.83 -4.14
C ASP A 239 17.16 2.85 -3.69
N LYS A 240 16.87 3.81 -4.57
CA LYS A 240 15.81 4.80 -4.30
C LYS A 240 14.45 4.18 -4.56
N ARG A 241 13.50 4.50 -3.67
CA ARG A 241 12.09 4.12 -3.85
C ARG A 241 11.55 4.65 -5.18
N ARG A 242 10.94 3.75 -5.98
CA ARG A 242 10.35 4.09 -7.29
C ARG A 242 8.86 4.43 -7.23
N THR A 243 8.14 3.86 -6.27
CA THR A 243 6.68 4.02 -6.13
C THR A 243 6.35 5.04 -5.05
N GLU A 244 5.21 5.72 -5.18
CA GLU A 244 4.67 6.62 -4.16
C GLU A 244 3.44 5.99 -3.50
N ILE A 245 3.23 6.25 -2.20
CA ILE A 245 1.98 5.89 -1.50
C ILE A 245 1.20 7.18 -1.28
N ILE A 246 0.04 7.27 -1.91
CA ILE A 246 -0.89 8.39 -1.75
C ILE A 246 -2.02 7.91 -0.83
N GLU A 247 -2.11 8.49 0.37
CA GLU A 247 -3.05 8.02 1.41
C GLU A 247 -4.53 8.29 1.07
N LYS A 248 -4.82 9.32 0.26
CA LYS A 248 -6.17 9.70 -0.13
C LYS A 248 -6.22 9.99 -1.63
N HIS A 249 -6.93 9.16 -2.37
CA HIS A 249 -7.33 9.46 -3.74
C HIS A 249 -8.76 10.01 -3.70
N LEU A 250 -8.94 11.29 -4.07
CA LEU A 250 -10.27 11.90 -4.23
C LEU A 250 -10.88 11.34 -5.51
N ASN A 251 -11.98 10.60 -5.38
CA ASN A 251 -12.78 10.18 -6.52
C ASN A 251 -13.78 11.30 -6.84
N LEU A 252 -13.35 12.30 -7.62
CA LEU A 252 -14.18 13.44 -8.00
C LEU A 252 -15.22 13.05 -9.05
N THR A 253 -16.50 13.21 -8.74
CA THR A 253 -17.61 13.13 -9.70
C THR A 253 -17.89 14.49 -10.34
N LEU A 254 -18.68 14.54 -11.42
CA LEU A 254 -19.13 15.81 -12.02
C LEU A 254 -19.85 16.70 -10.99
N GLU A 255 -20.62 16.09 -10.10
CA GLU A 255 -21.30 16.78 -9.00
C GLU A 255 -20.29 17.43 -8.05
N ASP A 256 -19.19 16.77 -7.70
CA ASP A 256 -18.16 17.31 -6.80
C ASP A 256 -17.41 18.54 -7.36
N LEU A 257 -17.51 18.79 -8.66
CA LEU A 257 -16.93 19.96 -9.33
C LEU A 257 -17.89 21.14 -9.41
N ILE A 258 -19.16 20.92 -9.12
CA ILE A 258 -20.17 21.97 -9.09
C ILE A 258 -20.04 22.68 -7.74
N VAL A 259 -20.01 24.01 -7.75
CA VAL A 259 -19.91 24.78 -6.52
C VAL A 259 -21.25 24.74 -5.79
N GLN A 260 -21.23 24.38 -4.51
CA GLN A 260 -22.40 24.51 -3.64
C GLN A 260 -22.71 25.99 -3.40
N GLU A 261 -23.72 26.49 -4.09
CA GLU A 261 -24.25 27.84 -3.91
C GLU A 261 -25.77 27.87 -3.81
N GLU A 262 -26.31 28.91 -3.17
CA GLU A 262 -27.74 29.17 -3.12
C GLU A 262 -28.23 29.82 -4.41
N LEU A 263 -29.19 29.15 -5.05
CA LEU A 263 -29.81 29.58 -6.30
C LEU A 263 -31.28 29.87 -6.06
N VAL A 264 -31.78 30.91 -6.73
CA VAL A 264 -33.22 31.18 -6.85
C VAL A 264 -33.73 30.38 -8.03
N VAL A 265 -34.61 29.41 -7.76
CA VAL A 265 -35.30 28.62 -8.78
C VAL A 265 -36.65 29.25 -9.05
N THR A 266 -36.96 29.44 -10.34
CA THR A 266 -38.25 30.00 -10.77
C THR A 266 -38.93 29.09 -11.78
N TRP A 267 -40.23 28.87 -11.56
CA TRP A 267 -41.13 28.16 -12.47
C TRP A 267 -42.21 29.12 -12.96
N SER A 268 -42.42 29.18 -14.26
CA SER A 268 -43.48 29.98 -14.87
C SER A 268 -44.77 29.17 -15.07
N HIS A 269 -45.87 29.87 -15.28
CA HIS A 269 -47.18 29.27 -15.54
C HIS A 269 -47.20 28.47 -16.86
N GLU A 270 -46.47 28.92 -17.89
CA GLU A 270 -46.28 28.17 -19.13
C GLU A 270 -45.31 26.97 -18.98
N GLY A 271 -44.80 26.71 -17.77
CA GLY A 271 -43.93 25.57 -17.49
C GLY A 271 -42.46 25.78 -17.87
N TYR A 272 -42.00 27.04 -17.98
CA TYR A 272 -40.57 27.33 -18.11
C TYR A 272 -39.89 27.32 -16.75
N VAL A 273 -38.70 26.72 -16.71
CA VAL A 273 -37.85 26.65 -15.52
C VAL A 273 -36.49 27.27 -15.79
N LYS A 274 -35.95 27.93 -14.76
CA LYS A 274 -34.58 28.41 -14.69
C LYS A 274 -34.09 28.52 -13.25
N SER A 275 -32.77 28.60 -13.11
CA SER A 275 -32.06 28.96 -11.90
C SER A 275 -31.24 30.24 -12.13
N GLN A 276 -30.98 30.98 -11.05
CA GLN A 276 -30.09 32.14 -11.06
C GLN A 276 -29.46 32.32 -9.67
N PRO A 277 -28.21 32.82 -9.55
CA PRO A 277 -27.61 33.09 -8.25
C PRO A 277 -28.41 34.10 -7.43
N LEU A 278 -28.49 33.87 -6.11
CA LEU A 278 -29.23 34.75 -5.19
C LEU A 278 -28.77 36.20 -5.27
N SER A 279 -27.46 36.43 -5.41
CA SER A 279 -26.85 37.75 -5.55
C SER A 279 -27.38 38.55 -6.75
N VAL A 280 -27.66 37.88 -7.87
CA VAL A 280 -28.22 38.50 -9.09
C VAL A 280 -29.69 38.88 -8.89
N TYR A 281 -30.42 38.12 -8.05
CA TYR A 281 -31.81 38.41 -7.72
C TYR A 281 -31.95 39.53 -6.67
N GLU A 282 -31.08 39.57 -5.66
CA GLU A 282 -31.14 40.53 -4.54
C GLU A 282 -30.65 41.95 -4.87
N ALA A 283 -29.86 42.13 -5.94
CA ALA A 283 -29.18 43.38 -6.29
C ALA A 283 -30.08 44.62 -6.51
N GLN A 284 -31.39 44.53 -6.29
CA GLN A 284 -32.32 45.64 -6.44
C GLN A 284 -33.37 45.71 -5.31
N ARG A 285 -32.98 46.21 -4.13
CA ARG A 285 -33.93 46.67 -3.10
C ARG A 285 -34.11 48.20 -3.13
N ARG A 286 -35.40 48.58 -3.18
CA ARG A 286 -36.07 49.89 -2.99
C ARG A 286 -36.19 50.82 -4.21
N GLY A 287 -37.43 50.94 -4.70
CA GLY A 287 -37.98 52.17 -5.27
C GLY A 287 -38.22 52.17 -6.78
N GLY A 288 -39.41 51.75 -7.22
CA GLY A 288 -39.79 51.84 -8.62
C GLY A 288 -41.23 51.45 -8.90
N ARG A 289 -42.20 52.03 -8.18
CA ARG A 289 -43.60 52.00 -8.65
C ARG A 289 -43.72 53.02 -9.79
N GLY A 290 -43.94 52.52 -11.00
CA GLY A 290 -44.57 53.28 -12.08
C GLY A 290 -43.72 53.51 -13.32
N LYS A 291 -44.04 52.78 -14.40
CA LYS A 291 -44.70 53.39 -15.56
C LYS A 291 -45.47 52.31 -16.33
N SER A 292 -46.76 52.58 -16.47
CA SER A 292 -47.75 51.81 -17.21
C SER A 292 -47.34 51.62 -18.67
N ALA A 293 -47.43 50.40 -19.17
CA ALA A 293 -47.57 50.12 -20.59
C ALA A 293 -48.52 48.92 -20.73
N THR A 294 -49.78 49.24 -21.04
CA THR A 294 -50.67 48.50 -21.95
C THR A 294 -50.88 47.00 -21.71
N LYS A 295 -52.13 46.64 -21.42
CA LYS A 295 -52.68 45.27 -21.41
C LYS A 295 -52.14 44.42 -22.59
N THR A 296 -51.26 43.48 -22.29
CA THR A 296 -51.08 42.23 -23.03
C THR A 296 -51.63 41.12 -22.15
N LYS A 297 -52.62 40.38 -22.64
CA LYS A 297 -53.35 39.37 -21.87
C LYS A 297 -52.62 38.03 -21.75
N ASP A 298 -51.38 37.95 -22.24
CA ASP A 298 -50.58 36.72 -22.36
C ASP A 298 -49.11 36.97 -21.98
N GLU A 299 -48.85 37.57 -20.81
CA GLU A 299 -47.50 37.56 -20.23
C GLU A 299 -47.40 36.39 -19.23
N ASP A 300 -46.54 35.43 -19.56
CA ASP A 300 -46.17 34.32 -18.69
C ASP A 300 -45.60 34.84 -17.36
N PHE A 301 -46.19 34.44 -16.24
CA PHE A 301 -45.82 34.90 -14.91
C PHE A 301 -45.16 33.79 -14.10
N VAL A 302 -44.36 34.17 -13.10
CA VAL A 302 -43.72 33.21 -12.20
C VAL A 302 -44.78 32.66 -11.25
N GLU A 303 -45.07 31.37 -11.36
CA GLU A 303 -46.00 30.65 -10.50
C GLU A 303 -45.33 30.20 -9.21
N ARG A 304 -44.06 29.77 -9.29
CA ARG A 304 -43.30 29.24 -8.14
C ARG A 304 -41.92 29.88 -8.06
N LEU A 305 -41.54 30.29 -6.85
CA LEU A 305 -40.23 30.84 -6.55
C LEU A 305 -39.77 30.32 -5.19
N PHE A 306 -38.60 29.71 -5.16
CA PHE A 306 -37.97 29.24 -3.92
C PHE A 306 -36.45 29.29 -4.04
N VAL A 307 -35.77 29.24 -2.90
CA VAL A 307 -34.30 29.16 -2.81
C VAL A 307 -33.93 27.71 -2.56
N ALA A 308 -32.95 27.21 -3.29
CA ALA A 308 -32.41 25.86 -3.13
C ALA A 308 -30.89 25.87 -3.36
N ASN A 309 -30.17 24.93 -2.75
CA ASN A 309 -28.76 24.73 -3.06
C ASN A 309 -28.63 24.06 -4.43
N SER A 310 -27.59 24.41 -5.19
CA SER A 310 -27.20 23.74 -6.45
C SER A 310 -27.27 22.20 -6.42
N HIS A 311 -26.96 21.56 -5.29
CA HIS A 311 -26.92 20.10 -5.14
C HIS A 311 -28.23 19.48 -4.65
N ASP A 312 -29.19 20.31 -4.23
CA ASP A 312 -30.50 19.84 -3.81
C ASP A 312 -31.21 19.16 -4.98
N THR A 313 -32.11 18.24 -4.65
CA THR A 313 -32.94 17.54 -5.62
C THR A 313 -34.35 18.10 -5.60
N LEU A 314 -34.85 18.51 -6.75
CA LEU A 314 -36.23 18.95 -6.92
C LEU A 314 -37.11 17.74 -7.23
N LEU A 315 -38.03 17.42 -6.34
CA LEU A 315 -39.10 16.45 -6.59
C LEU A 315 -40.23 17.14 -7.34
N SER A 316 -40.36 16.85 -8.64
CA SER A 316 -41.42 17.40 -9.49
C SER A 316 -42.57 16.39 -9.61
N PHE A 317 -43.72 16.72 -9.03
CA PHE A 317 -44.92 15.89 -9.02
C PHE A 317 -45.88 16.32 -10.13
N THR A 318 -46.46 15.34 -10.83
CA THR A 318 -47.34 15.60 -11.97
C THR A 318 -48.82 15.43 -11.64
N ASN A 319 -49.70 16.05 -12.43
CA ASN A 319 -51.17 15.89 -12.34
C ASN A 319 -51.61 14.42 -12.45
N LYS A 320 -50.83 13.57 -13.12
CA LYS A 320 -51.05 12.12 -13.24
C LYS A 320 -50.50 11.30 -12.04
N GLY A 321 -49.97 11.95 -11.01
CA GLY A 321 -49.49 11.30 -9.79
C GLY A 321 -48.11 10.67 -9.89
N LYS A 322 -47.31 11.02 -10.90
CA LYS A 322 -45.89 10.61 -10.99
C LYS A 322 -45.00 11.64 -10.29
N VAL A 323 -43.79 11.21 -9.94
CA VAL A 323 -42.71 12.07 -9.46
C VAL A 323 -41.46 11.86 -10.29
N PHE A 324 -40.77 12.96 -10.56
CA PHE A 324 -39.48 13.02 -11.23
C PHE A 324 -38.48 13.78 -10.35
N TRP A 325 -37.19 13.56 -10.61
CA TRP A 325 -36.09 14.19 -9.89
C TRP A 325 -35.30 15.06 -10.86
N ILE A 326 -35.05 16.30 -10.47
CA ILE A 326 -34.19 17.22 -11.22
C ILE A 326 -33.18 17.79 -10.23
N LYS A 327 -31.88 17.68 -10.52
CA LYS A 327 -30.85 18.36 -9.73
C LYS A 327 -30.89 19.85 -10.03
N VAL A 328 -30.76 20.70 -9.01
CA VAL A 328 -30.85 22.15 -9.20
C VAL A 328 -29.79 22.65 -10.19
N TYR A 329 -28.59 22.07 -10.20
CA TYR A 329 -27.53 22.40 -11.16
C TYR A 329 -27.84 22.01 -12.62
N ASP A 330 -28.77 21.08 -12.86
CA ASP A 330 -29.20 20.71 -14.23
C ASP A 330 -30.18 21.74 -14.82
N LEU A 331 -30.72 22.64 -13.99
CA LEU A 331 -31.58 23.71 -14.46
C LEU A 331 -30.80 24.73 -15.29
N PRO A 332 -31.40 25.29 -16.35
CA PRO A 332 -30.73 26.29 -17.15
C PRO A 332 -30.52 27.57 -16.32
N GLN A 333 -29.26 27.96 -16.15
CA GLN A 333 -28.90 29.23 -15.55
C GLN A 333 -29.24 30.36 -16.52
N ALA A 334 -30.10 31.29 -16.10
CA ALA A 334 -30.54 32.38 -16.97
C ALA A 334 -30.85 33.65 -16.18
N GLY A 335 -30.54 34.81 -16.76
CA GLY A 335 -30.82 36.10 -16.13
C GLY A 335 -32.31 36.37 -15.90
N ARG A 336 -32.62 37.39 -15.09
CA ARG A 336 -33.99 37.71 -14.66
C ARG A 336 -35.02 37.85 -15.79
N ASN A 337 -34.65 38.44 -16.93
CA ASN A 337 -35.54 38.70 -18.07
C ASN A 337 -35.65 37.55 -19.08
N ALA A 338 -34.83 36.50 -18.95
CA ALA A 338 -34.90 35.33 -19.83
C ALA A 338 -35.99 34.36 -19.34
N LYS A 339 -36.72 33.71 -20.26
CA LYS A 339 -37.79 32.77 -19.89
C LYS A 339 -37.28 31.47 -19.26
N GLY A 340 -36.06 31.03 -19.58
CA GLY A 340 -35.55 29.71 -19.19
C GLY A 340 -35.82 28.67 -20.27
N LYS A 341 -35.93 27.39 -19.89
CA LYS A 341 -36.31 26.30 -20.81
C LYS A 341 -37.62 25.64 -20.39
N PRO A 342 -38.44 25.11 -21.32
CA PRO A 342 -39.61 24.31 -20.97
C PRO A 342 -39.23 23.09 -20.13
N VAL A 343 -39.96 22.81 -19.04
CA VAL A 343 -39.73 21.65 -18.16
C VAL A 343 -39.83 20.31 -18.90
N ILE A 344 -40.67 20.23 -19.93
CA ILE A 344 -40.83 19.05 -20.79
C ILE A 344 -39.53 18.64 -21.51
N ASN A 345 -38.54 19.54 -21.62
CA ASN A 345 -37.23 19.21 -22.18
C ASN A 345 -36.30 18.54 -21.16
N LEU A 346 -36.62 18.67 -19.87
CA LEU A 346 -35.87 18.08 -18.76
C LEU A 346 -36.55 16.80 -18.25
N LEU A 347 -37.87 16.71 -18.37
CA LEU A 347 -38.68 15.59 -17.90
C LEU A 347 -39.36 14.85 -19.06
N GLN A 348 -39.32 13.52 -19.03
CA GLN A 348 -40.05 12.67 -19.99
C GLN A 348 -41.54 12.60 -19.62
N LEU A 349 -42.28 13.69 -19.88
CA LEU A 349 -43.71 13.79 -19.61
C LEU A 349 -44.53 13.20 -20.76
N GLU A 350 -45.65 12.55 -20.42
CA GLU A 350 -46.63 12.11 -21.43
C GLU A 350 -47.46 13.29 -21.97
N SER A 351 -48.25 13.06 -23.04
CA SER A 351 -49.27 14.01 -23.47
C SER A 351 -50.22 14.33 -22.31
N ASP A 352 -50.51 15.63 -22.14
CA ASP A 352 -51.39 16.19 -21.11
C ASP A 352 -50.90 16.01 -19.66
N GLU A 353 -49.64 15.59 -19.47
CA GLU A 353 -48.99 15.52 -18.16
C GLU A 353 -48.28 16.84 -17.84
N LYS A 354 -48.58 17.42 -16.67
CA LYS A 354 -48.05 18.72 -16.21
C LYS A 354 -47.52 18.61 -14.79
N VAL A 355 -46.56 19.47 -14.44
CA VAL A 355 -45.97 19.52 -13.10
C VAL A 355 -46.81 20.40 -12.18
N GLU A 356 -47.49 19.78 -11.23
CA GLU A 356 -48.39 20.43 -10.27
C GLU A 356 -47.66 20.92 -9.01
N ALA A 357 -46.62 20.22 -8.56
CA ALA A 357 -45.86 20.63 -7.39
C ALA A 357 -44.37 20.36 -7.55
N VAL A 358 -43.54 21.20 -6.94
CA VAL A 358 -42.09 21.02 -6.89
C VAL A 358 -41.62 21.22 -5.46
N LEU A 359 -40.98 20.20 -4.89
CA LEU A 359 -40.44 20.24 -3.54
C LEU A 359 -38.91 20.14 -3.58
N PRO A 360 -38.16 21.14 -3.11
CA PRO A 360 -36.71 21.04 -2.97
C PRO A 360 -36.36 20.17 -1.77
N ILE A 361 -35.55 19.13 -1.99
CA ILE A 361 -35.16 18.16 -0.98
C ILE A 361 -33.64 18.07 -0.92
N LYS A 362 -33.10 18.25 0.28
CA LYS A 362 -31.68 18.08 0.58
C LYS A 362 -31.34 16.64 0.95
N GLU A 363 -32.13 16.05 1.85
CA GLU A 363 -31.92 14.70 2.39
C GLU A 363 -33.25 13.96 2.46
N TYR A 364 -33.21 12.63 2.29
CA TYR A 364 -34.38 11.77 2.33
C TYR A 364 -34.50 11.12 3.71
N THR A 365 -35.40 11.64 4.55
CA THR A 365 -35.57 11.15 5.93
C THR A 365 -36.90 10.41 6.12
N ASP A 366 -36.99 9.56 7.14
CA ASP A 366 -38.21 8.82 7.49
C ASP A 366 -39.17 9.61 8.40
N ASP A 367 -38.68 10.69 9.02
CA ASP A 367 -39.45 11.58 9.90
C ASP A 367 -40.22 12.67 9.14
N GLN A 368 -39.94 12.84 7.85
CA GLN A 368 -40.67 13.73 6.96
C GLN A 368 -41.54 12.94 5.98
N PHE A 369 -42.68 13.50 5.64
CA PHE A 369 -43.65 12.89 4.75
C PHE A 369 -44.04 13.86 3.64
N VAL A 370 -44.23 13.30 2.44
CA VAL A 370 -44.86 13.98 1.32
C VAL A 370 -46.36 13.73 1.40
N PHE A 371 -47.13 14.80 1.58
CA PHE A 371 -48.58 14.79 1.65
C PHE A 371 -49.16 15.19 0.29
N PHE A 372 -50.09 14.38 -0.22
CA PHE A 372 -50.74 14.52 -1.52
C PHE A 372 -52.21 14.83 -1.31
N ALA A 373 -52.75 15.78 -2.07
CA ALA A 373 -54.17 16.06 -2.16
C ALA A 373 -54.64 15.99 -3.62
N THR A 374 -55.71 15.23 -3.87
CA THR A 374 -56.31 15.07 -5.20
C THR A 374 -57.56 15.91 -5.35
N LYS A 375 -57.96 16.16 -6.60
CA LYS A 375 -59.16 16.93 -6.95
C LYS A 375 -60.45 16.35 -6.37
N LYS A 376 -60.57 15.02 -6.27
CA LYS A 376 -61.74 14.36 -5.65
C LYS A 376 -61.65 14.26 -4.12
N GLY A 377 -60.70 14.95 -3.49
CA GLY A 377 -60.56 15.01 -2.03
C GLY A 377 -59.88 13.77 -1.42
N THR A 378 -59.31 12.88 -2.22
CA THR A 378 -58.48 11.78 -1.70
C THR A 378 -57.13 12.34 -1.28
N VAL A 379 -56.68 12.00 -0.08
CA VAL A 379 -55.35 12.36 0.43
C VAL A 379 -54.49 11.13 0.67
N LYS A 380 -53.18 11.30 0.54
CA LYS A 380 -52.18 10.26 0.84
C LYS A 380 -50.98 10.93 1.50
N LYS A 381 -50.35 10.24 2.46
CA LYS A 381 -49.01 10.60 2.92
C LYS A 381 -48.05 9.46 2.66
N THR A 382 -46.84 9.79 2.24
CA THR A 382 -45.77 8.81 1.98
C THR A 382 -44.49 9.31 2.64
N PRO A 383 -43.73 8.47 3.37
CA PRO A 383 -42.41 8.86 3.89
C PRO A 383 -41.50 9.40 2.78
N LEU A 384 -40.74 10.45 3.07
CA LEU A 384 -39.85 11.07 2.09
C LEU A 384 -38.76 10.09 1.61
N SER A 385 -38.28 9.21 2.49
CA SER A 385 -37.36 8.11 2.17
C SER A 385 -37.81 7.22 1.01
N ALA A 386 -39.12 7.08 0.76
CA ALA A 386 -39.65 6.29 -0.36
C ALA A 386 -39.26 6.88 -1.73
N PHE A 387 -38.86 8.15 -1.78
CA PHE A 387 -38.44 8.87 -2.98
C PHE A 387 -36.91 8.93 -3.16
N SER A 388 -36.14 8.21 -2.35
CA SER A 388 -34.67 8.17 -2.44
C SER A 388 -34.15 7.47 -3.71
N ASN A 389 -34.90 6.50 -4.24
CA ASN A 389 -34.51 5.73 -5.41
C ASN A 389 -34.92 6.41 -6.72
N GLN A 390 -34.05 7.26 -7.23
CA GLN A 390 -34.28 8.07 -8.43
C GLN A 390 -34.29 7.21 -9.71
N ARG A 391 -35.25 7.48 -10.61
CA ARG A 391 -35.37 6.81 -11.91
C ARG A 391 -35.65 7.84 -13.01
N ALA A 392 -34.98 7.72 -14.15
CA ALA A 392 -35.12 8.65 -15.28
C ALA A 392 -36.57 8.79 -15.79
N ASN A 393 -37.34 7.69 -15.79
CA ASN A 393 -38.72 7.67 -16.24
C ASN A 393 -39.73 8.05 -15.13
N GLY A 394 -39.24 8.52 -13.98
CA GLY A 394 -40.06 8.79 -12.80
C GLY A 394 -40.55 7.50 -12.10
N ILE A 395 -41.28 7.70 -11.01
CA ILE A 395 -42.07 6.63 -10.35
C ILE A 395 -43.49 7.12 -10.08
N ILE A 396 -44.41 6.18 -9.85
CA ILE A 396 -45.77 6.51 -9.42
C ILE A 396 -45.73 6.89 -7.93
N ALA A 397 -45.98 8.15 -7.63
CA ALA A 397 -46.04 8.67 -6.26
C ALA A 397 -47.41 8.40 -5.62
N VAL A 398 -48.48 8.52 -6.40
CA VAL A 398 -49.86 8.23 -5.99
C VAL A 398 -50.63 7.57 -7.13
N ASN A 399 -51.40 6.53 -6.82
CA ASN A 399 -52.34 5.94 -7.77
C ASN A 399 -53.63 6.76 -7.76
N LEU A 400 -54.00 7.31 -8.91
CA LEU A 400 -55.22 8.10 -9.08
C LEU A 400 -56.37 7.22 -9.56
N ARG A 401 -57.59 7.56 -9.14
CA ARG A 401 -58.82 6.94 -9.65
C ARG A 401 -59.18 7.52 -11.01
N ASP A 402 -60.08 6.86 -11.74
CA ASP A 402 -60.52 7.34 -13.05
C ASP A 402 -61.13 8.75 -12.96
N GLY A 403 -60.66 9.65 -13.83
CA GLY A 403 -60.98 11.08 -13.84
C GLY A 403 -60.59 11.87 -12.58
N ASP A 404 -59.64 11.38 -11.78
CA ASP A 404 -59.03 12.12 -10.66
C ASP A 404 -57.65 12.65 -11.06
N GLU A 405 -57.24 13.75 -10.44
CA GLU A 405 -55.97 14.44 -10.73
C GLU A 405 -55.31 14.83 -9.41
N LEU A 406 -53.97 14.78 -9.37
CA LEU A 406 -53.22 15.37 -8.26
C LEU A 406 -53.37 16.90 -8.34
N LEU A 407 -53.73 17.52 -7.22
CA LEU A 407 -53.98 18.96 -7.15
C LEU A 407 -52.84 19.70 -6.46
N ASP A 408 -52.34 19.17 -5.33
CA ASP A 408 -51.21 19.77 -4.63
C ASP A 408 -50.42 18.73 -3.83
N VAL A 409 -49.16 19.08 -3.53
CA VAL A 409 -48.25 18.28 -2.72
C VAL A 409 -47.51 19.19 -1.74
N ALA A 410 -47.52 18.83 -0.47
CA ALA A 410 -46.82 19.56 0.59
C ALA A 410 -45.96 18.64 1.45
N MET A 411 -44.94 19.20 2.09
CA MET A 411 -44.15 18.52 3.12
C MET A 411 -44.85 18.61 4.47
N THR A 412 -44.79 17.53 5.26
CA THR A 412 -45.25 17.49 6.65
C THR A 412 -44.31 16.65 7.51
N ASP A 413 -44.18 16.99 8.78
CA ASP A 413 -43.43 16.25 9.81
C ASP A 413 -44.31 15.22 10.57
N GLY A 414 -45.56 15.04 10.13
CA GLY A 414 -46.53 14.16 10.77
C GLY A 414 -47.30 14.80 11.94
N ASN A 415 -46.89 15.97 12.43
CA ASN A 415 -47.59 16.75 13.45
C ASN A 415 -48.25 18.02 12.86
N SER A 416 -48.13 18.24 11.55
CA SER A 416 -48.69 19.41 10.87
C SER A 416 -50.21 19.28 10.70
N ASP A 417 -50.93 20.39 10.87
CA ASP A 417 -52.35 20.47 10.49
C ASP A 417 -52.48 20.64 8.98
N VAL A 418 -53.45 19.94 8.38
CA VAL A 418 -53.75 20.03 6.94
C VAL A 418 -55.11 20.68 6.75
N MET A 419 -55.17 21.67 5.87
CA MET A 419 -56.42 22.31 5.46
C MET A 419 -56.68 22.05 3.98
N LEU A 420 -57.88 21.58 3.65
CA LEU A 420 -58.37 21.48 2.29
C LEU A 420 -59.54 22.44 2.13
N PHE A 421 -59.57 23.15 1.01
CA PHE A 421 -60.62 24.08 0.68
C PHE A 421 -61.40 23.56 -0.51
N SER A 422 -62.73 23.62 -0.43
CA SER A 422 -63.63 23.35 -1.54
C SER A 422 -64.41 24.61 -1.89
N ASP A 423 -64.80 24.68 -3.14
CA ASP A 423 -65.51 25.77 -3.81
C ASP A 423 -67.04 25.63 -3.72
N THR A 424 -67.53 24.78 -2.81
CA THR A 424 -68.95 24.65 -2.43
C THR A 424 -69.43 25.74 -1.50
#